data_AF-A0A972P134-F1
#
_entry.id   AF-A0A972P134-F1
#
_cell.length_a   1.000
_cell.length_b   1.000
_cell.length_c   1.000
_cell.angle_alpha   90.00
_cell.angle_beta   90.00
_cell.angle_gamma   90.00
#
_symmetry.space_group_name_H-M   'P 1'
#
loop_
_entity.id
_entity.type
_entity.pdbx_description
1 polymer ?
#
loop_
_entity_poly.entity_id
_entity_poly.type
_entity_poly.pdbx_seq_one_letter_code
_entity_poly.pdbx_strand_id
1 'polypeptide(L)'
;MKRVDGRQHGRMCDRVRCTAVVLLLLFVLVLPVSAGAEVRETTDLKSLEKEVTAGTLVCFDLDNTLIRAEQMLGSDQWWDDVVYELAASGLSGREATIKAYQIWLPLQTTSRFIPVQPDGPAVVRGFQERGIKVLGLTARPSMIASLTYKQLASIGIDLRWGEPRSEPLNLTLKDTARYENGILFVGEQNSKGEALKGFLAATGMKPAKIVFADDKKKHVDELERVFGSGPIPYVGFRYGGADEWVKRYDRGIVEIQKKYLGRILPDDVAARLK
;
A
#
# COMPACT_ATOMS: atom_id res chain seq x y z
N MET A 1 -63.74 -45.41 -86.89
CA MET A 1 -64.30 -45.44 -85.51
C MET A 1 -63.77 -44.26 -84.74
N LYS A 2 -64.67 -43.48 -84.13
CA LYS A 2 -64.45 -42.22 -83.41
C LYS A 2 -64.28 -42.46 -81.91
N ARG A 3 -63.51 -41.56 -81.27
CA ARG A 3 -63.47 -41.16 -79.84
C ARG A 3 -62.86 -42.17 -78.86
N VAL A 4 -61.72 -41.86 -78.21
CA VAL A 4 -61.44 -40.88 -77.12
C VAL A 4 -61.93 -41.38 -75.76
N ASP A 5 -60.97 -41.82 -74.95
CA ASP A 5 -60.89 -41.78 -73.48
C ASP A 5 -59.44 -42.20 -73.12
N GLY A 6 -58.68 -41.73 -72.14
CA GLY A 6 -58.84 -40.83 -71.01
C GLY A 6 -57.56 -40.97 -70.13
N ARG A 7 -57.43 -40.11 -69.10
CA ARG A 7 -56.45 -40.11 -67.97
C ARG A 7 -55.05 -39.56 -68.25
N GLN A 8 -54.73 -38.33 -67.85
CA GLN A 8 -54.45 -37.80 -66.49
C GLN A 8 -53.07 -38.17 -65.92
N HIS A 9 -52.13 -37.25 -66.17
CA HIS A 9 -51.23 -36.57 -65.23
C HIS A 9 -50.54 -37.41 -64.14
N GLY A 10 -49.30 -37.79 -64.46
CA GLY A 10 -48.30 -38.23 -63.51
C GLY A 10 -47.73 -37.07 -62.68
N ARG A 11 -47.57 -37.38 -61.38
CA ARG A 11 -46.76 -36.70 -60.37
C ARG A 11 -45.39 -36.28 -60.90
N MET A 12 -44.91 -35.10 -60.49
CA MET A 12 -43.60 -35.05 -59.84
C MET A 12 -43.54 -33.92 -58.82
N CYS A 13 -43.36 -34.34 -57.58
CA CYS A 13 -43.05 -33.55 -56.41
C CYS A 13 -41.52 -33.56 -56.34
N ASP A 14 -40.84 -32.41 -56.36
CA ASP A 14 -39.48 -32.34 -55.86
C ASP A 14 -39.31 -31.10 -54.99
N ARG A 15 -39.02 -31.40 -53.72
CA ARG A 15 -38.89 -30.48 -52.60
C ARG A 15 -37.54 -29.78 -52.70
N VAL A 16 -37.55 -28.46 -52.81
CA VAL A 16 -36.40 -27.61 -52.52
C VAL A 16 -36.11 -27.75 -51.01
N ARG A 17 -35.06 -28.48 -50.65
CA ARG A 17 -34.51 -28.47 -49.29
C ARG A 17 -33.60 -27.26 -49.14
N CYS A 18 -34.11 -26.21 -48.50
CA CYS A 18 -33.29 -25.14 -47.92
C CYS A 18 -32.49 -25.71 -46.74
N THR A 19 -31.22 -26.04 -46.95
CA THR A 19 -30.27 -26.27 -45.86
C THR A 19 -29.82 -24.90 -45.33
N ALA A 20 -30.50 -24.40 -44.30
CA ALA A 20 -30.02 -23.28 -43.51
C ALA A 20 -28.88 -23.78 -42.60
N VAL A 21 -27.64 -23.48 -42.97
CA VAL A 21 -26.47 -23.64 -42.09
C VAL A 21 -26.49 -22.47 -41.11
N VAL A 22 -27.01 -22.71 -39.90
CA VAL A 22 -26.92 -21.75 -38.80
C VAL A 22 -25.51 -21.84 -38.22
N LEU A 23 -24.63 -20.93 -38.66
CA LEU A 23 -23.32 -20.70 -38.04
C LEU A 23 -23.54 -20.00 -36.70
N LEU A 24 -23.58 -20.76 -35.61
CA LEU A 24 -23.66 -20.24 -34.25
C LEU A 24 -22.29 -19.68 -33.86
N LEU A 25 -22.04 -18.41 -34.15
CA LEU A 25 -20.90 -17.66 -33.60
C LEU A 25 -21.12 -17.48 -32.09
N LEU A 26 -20.54 -18.37 -31.28
CA LEU A 26 -20.39 -18.20 -29.85
C LEU A 26 -19.41 -17.05 -29.58
N PHE A 27 -19.92 -15.82 -29.62
CA PHE A 27 -19.27 -14.69 -28.97
C PHE A 27 -19.37 -14.91 -27.46
N VAL A 28 -18.36 -15.59 -26.88
CA VAL A 28 -18.14 -15.52 -25.44
C VAL A 28 -17.71 -14.08 -25.16
N LEU A 29 -18.68 -13.22 -24.82
CA LEU A 29 -18.45 -11.95 -24.16
C LEU A 29 -17.73 -12.27 -22.84
N VAL A 30 -16.40 -12.28 -22.89
CA VAL A 30 -15.58 -12.15 -21.68
C VAL A 30 -15.84 -10.73 -21.19
N LEU A 31 -16.89 -10.57 -20.40
CA LEU A 31 -17.10 -9.34 -19.64
C LEU A 31 -15.84 -9.17 -18.79
N PRO A 32 -15.10 -8.06 -18.92
CA PRO A 32 -14.04 -7.79 -17.99
C PRO A 32 -14.70 -7.75 -16.62
N VAL A 33 -14.37 -8.71 -15.76
CA VAL A 33 -14.60 -8.57 -14.32
C VAL A 33 -13.73 -7.37 -13.97
N SER A 34 -14.36 -6.20 -13.85
CA SER A 34 -13.72 -5.05 -13.25
C SER A 34 -13.41 -5.51 -11.83
N ALA A 35 -12.16 -5.89 -11.59
CA ALA A 35 -11.62 -6.01 -10.24
C ALA A 35 -11.61 -4.57 -9.72
N GLY A 36 -12.78 -4.12 -9.23
CA GLY A 36 -12.92 -2.82 -8.63
C GLY A 36 -11.90 -2.69 -7.52
N ALA A 37 -11.22 -1.56 -7.47
CA ALA A 37 -10.46 -1.23 -6.27
C ALA A 37 -11.41 -1.27 -5.07
N GLU A 38 -10.94 -1.90 -4.01
CA GLU A 38 -11.69 -2.06 -2.77
C GLU A 38 -10.81 -1.61 -1.61
N VAL A 39 -11.34 -0.67 -0.82
CA VAL A 39 -10.75 -0.24 0.45
C VAL A 39 -11.45 -0.96 1.58
N ARG A 40 -10.69 -1.73 2.36
CA ARG A 40 -11.18 -2.51 3.50
C ARG A 40 -10.55 -2.01 4.79
N GLU A 41 -11.29 -2.08 5.88
CA GLU A 41 -10.78 -1.83 7.23
C GLU A 41 -10.25 -3.14 7.83
N THR A 42 -9.11 -3.09 8.53
CA THR A 42 -8.61 -4.24 9.29
C THR A 42 -7.71 -3.80 10.43
N THR A 43 -7.65 -4.60 11.49
CA THR A 43 -6.68 -4.44 12.59
C THR A 43 -5.65 -5.57 12.64
N ASP A 44 -5.72 -6.52 11.70
CA ASP A 44 -4.84 -7.70 11.64
C ASP A 44 -4.22 -7.84 10.24
N LEU A 45 -2.89 -7.75 10.16
CA LEU A 45 -2.15 -7.88 8.91
C LEU A 45 -2.34 -9.26 8.25
N LYS A 46 -2.70 -10.31 9.00
CA LYS A 46 -3.03 -11.62 8.41
C LYS A 46 -4.25 -11.58 7.51
N SER A 47 -5.14 -10.61 7.69
CA SER A 47 -6.32 -10.45 6.83
C SER A 47 -5.97 -10.24 5.35
N LEU A 48 -4.77 -9.71 5.06
CA LEU A 48 -4.26 -9.53 3.70
C LEU A 48 -4.04 -10.88 3.00
N GLU A 49 -3.81 -11.98 3.73
CA GLU A 49 -3.51 -13.30 3.13
C GLU A 49 -4.59 -13.77 2.16
N LYS A 50 -5.85 -13.38 2.38
CA LYS A 50 -6.98 -13.71 1.50
C LYS A 50 -6.84 -13.10 0.11
N GLU A 51 -6.07 -12.03 -0.04
CA GLU A 51 -5.87 -11.30 -1.29
C GLU A 51 -4.53 -11.59 -1.97
N VAL A 52 -3.61 -12.22 -1.24
CA VAL A 52 -2.24 -12.47 -1.68
C VAL A 52 -2.15 -13.81 -2.42
N THR A 53 -1.92 -13.72 -3.72
CA THR A 53 -1.68 -14.86 -4.62
C THR A 53 -0.32 -14.72 -5.32
N ALA A 54 0.10 -15.75 -6.07
CA ALA A 54 1.33 -15.69 -6.85
C ALA A 54 1.35 -14.46 -7.79
N GLY A 55 2.47 -13.74 -7.79
CA GLY A 55 2.63 -12.51 -8.58
C GLY A 55 2.02 -11.25 -7.94
N THR A 56 1.46 -11.35 -6.73
CA THR A 56 1.04 -10.16 -5.95
C THR A 56 2.26 -9.38 -5.50
N LEU A 57 2.17 -8.04 -5.58
CA LEU A 57 3.07 -7.13 -4.86
C LEU A 57 2.34 -6.66 -3.60
N VAL A 58 2.90 -7.01 -2.43
CA VAL A 58 2.38 -6.55 -1.14
C VAL A 58 3.15 -5.31 -0.72
N CYS A 59 2.44 -4.20 -0.56
CA CYS A 59 2.99 -2.93 -0.13
C CYS A 59 2.54 -2.64 1.30
N PHE A 60 3.48 -2.21 2.16
CA PHE A 60 3.17 -1.76 3.50
C PHE A 60 3.68 -0.34 3.70
N ASP A 61 2.86 0.52 4.28
CA ASP A 61 3.41 1.64 5.02
C ASP A 61 4.25 1.16 6.22
N LEU A 62 5.06 2.05 6.79
CA LEU A 62 5.92 1.73 7.92
C LEU A 62 5.34 2.22 9.25
N ASP A 63 5.24 3.54 9.45
CA ASP A 63 4.89 4.14 10.73
C ASP A 63 3.42 3.87 11.07
N ASN A 64 3.13 3.42 12.29
CA ASN A 64 1.79 2.98 12.73
C ASN A 64 1.17 1.82 11.92
N THR A 65 1.90 1.29 10.92
CA THR A 65 1.51 0.11 10.15
C THR A 65 2.34 -1.12 10.53
N LEU A 66 3.64 -1.11 10.25
CA LEU A 66 4.56 -2.19 10.65
C LEU A 66 5.27 -1.88 11.96
N ILE A 67 5.67 -0.62 12.15
CA ILE A 67 6.53 -0.16 13.23
C ILE A 67 5.96 1.11 13.86
N ARG A 68 6.15 1.30 15.17
CA ARG A 68 5.85 2.56 15.84
C ARG A 68 6.86 2.85 16.95
N ALA A 69 6.95 4.11 17.35
CA ALA A 69 7.66 4.49 18.56
C ALA A 69 7.02 3.81 19.78
N GLU A 70 7.86 3.40 20.74
CA GLU A 70 7.41 2.84 22.02
C GLU A 70 6.83 3.93 22.93
N GLN A 71 7.39 5.13 22.86
CA GLN A 71 6.97 6.33 23.60
C GLN A 71 6.28 7.35 22.69
N MET A 72 5.49 8.26 23.28
CA MET A 72 4.83 9.35 22.55
C MET A 72 5.84 10.34 21.95
N LEU A 73 6.90 10.71 22.68
CA LEU A 73 7.98 11.53 22.12
C LEU A 73 8.73 10.76 21.03
N GLY A 74 8.73 11.30 19.81
CA GLY A 74 9.30 10.64 18.64
C GLY A 74 8.32 9.81 17.83
N SER A 75 7.03 9.75 18.23
CA SER A 75 5.98 9.11 17.43
C SER A 75 5.60 9.93 16.19
N ASP A 76 4.84 9.31 15.29
CA ASP A 76 4.23 9.98 14.12
C ASP A 76 3.25 11.08 14.55
N GLN A 77 2.52 10.90 15.66
CA GLN A 77 1.63 11.94 16.20
C GLN A 77 2.42 13.15 16.72
N TRP A 78 3.55 12.89 17.37
CA TRP A 78 4.44 13.95 17.82
C TRP A 78 5.06 14.71 16.64
N TRP A 79 5.40 14.01 15.56
CA TRP A 79 5.85 14.64 14.31
C TRP A 79 4.79 15.61 13.76
N ASP A 80 3.53 15.17 13.64
CA ASP A 80 2.43 15.99 13.14
C ASP A 80 2.24 17.26 14.00
N ASP A 81 2.35 17.11 15.32
CA ASP A 81 2.30 18.24 16.26
C ASP A 81 3.44 19.25 16.05
N VAL A 82 4.67 18.79 15.90
CA VAL A 82 5.83 19.66 15.65
C VAL A 82 5.67 20.42 14.34
N VAL A 83 5.22 19.74 13.27
CA VAL A 83 4.96 20.39 11.98
C VAL A 83 3.85 21.43 12.12
N TYR A 84 2.76 21.11 12.82
CA TYR A 84 1.65 22.03 13.06
C TYR A 84 2.09 23.28 13.85
N GLU A 85 2.83 23.11 14.93
CA GLU A 85 3.33 24.23 15.75
C GLU A 85 4.25 25.16 14.95
N LEU A 86 5.16 24.59 14.14
CA LEU A 86 6.04 25.34 13.26
C LEU A 86 5.26 26.09 12.16
N ALA A 87 4.22 25.48 11.60
CA ALA A 87 3.35 26.15 10.63
C ALA A 87 2.55 27.29 11.29
N ALA A 88 2.03 27.06 12.51
CA ALA A 88 1.32 28.06 13.29
C ALA A 88 2.19 29.26 13.68
N SER A 89 3.53 29.11 13.69
CA SER A 89 4.47 30.21 13.89
C SER A 89 4.73 31.05 12.61
N GLY A 90 3.94 30.85 11.54
CA GLY A 90 4.01 31.62 10.31
C GLY A 90 4.94 31.06 9.22
N LEU A 91 5.48 29.85 9.41
CA LEU A 91 6.29 29.18 8.38
C LEU A 91 5.38 28.56 7.31
N SER A 92 5.86 28.55 6.06
CA SER A 92 5.20 27.74 5.03
C SER A 92 5.27 26.25 5.39
N GLY A 93 4.38 25.42 4.84
CA GLY A 93 4.39 23.98 5.10
C GLY A 93 5.74 23.31 4.79
N ARG A 94 6.43 23.76 3.74
CA ARG A 94 7.78 23.26 3.38
C ARG A 94 8.83 23.66 4.41
N GLU A 95 8.84 24.91 4.84
CA GLU A 95 9.77 25.40 5.87
C GLU A 95 9.51 24.73 7.22
N ALA A 96 8.25 24.58 7.61
CA ALA A 96 7.84 23.85 8.80
C ALA A 96 8.33 22.40 8.76
N THR A 97 8.17 21.72 7.63
CA THR A 97 8.65 20.34 7.42
C THR A 97 10.17 20.24 7.55
N ILE A 98 10.92 21.14 6.91
CA ILE A 98 12.39 21.16 6.97
C ILE A 98 12.87 21.38 8.41
N LYS A 99 12.28 22.32 9.14
CA LYS A 99 12.62 22.56 10.55
C LYS A 99 12.21 21.39 11.44
N ALA A 100 11.05 20.78 11.20
CA ALA A 100 10.60 19.60 11.94
C ALA A 100 11.62 18.46 11.82
N TYR A 101 12.18 18.22 10.62
CA TYR A 101 13.24 17.22 10.44
C TYR A 101 14.47 17.48 11.30
N GLN A 102 14.86 18.75 11.50
CA GLN A 102 16.02 19.10 12.34
C GLN A 102 15.80 18.74 13.81
N ILE A 103 14.54 18.78 14.27
CA ILE A 103 14.15 18.43 15.64
C ILE A 103 13.93 16.91 15.77
N TRP A 104 13.30 16.31 14.77
CA TRP A 104 12.89 14.92 14.76
C TRP A 104 14.06 13.95 14.57
N LEU A 105 15.00 14.25 13.67
CA LEU A 105 16.08 13.34 13.30
C LEU A 105 16.97 12.92 14.50
N PRO A 106 17.41 13.82 15.40
CA PRO A 106 18.17 13.42 16.58
C PRO A 106 17.38 12.45 17.48
N LEU A 107 16.08 12.70 17.70
CA LEU A 107 15.26 11.84 18.56
C LEU A 107 15.13 10.43 18.00
N GLN A 108 14.95 10.29 16.69
CA GLN A 108 14.85 9.00 16.01
C GLN A 108 16.05 8.07 16.24
N THR A 109 17.23 8.62 16.54
CA THR A 109 18.42 7.83 16.86
C THR A 109 18.43 7.25 18.28
N THR A 110 17.60 7.81 19.17
CA THR A 110 17.50 7.42 20.59
C THR A 110 16.16 6.80 20.97
N SER A 111 15.12 7.01 20.16
CA SER A 111 13.80 6.43 20.36
C SER A 111 13.83 4.91 20.21
N ARG A 112 13.03 4.24 21.03
CA ARG A 112 12.79 2.79 20.92
C ARG A 112 11.60 2.55 20.02
N PHE A 113 11.65 1.47 19.25
CA PHE A 113 10.61 1.08 18.32
C PHE A 113 10.14 -0.33 18.60
N ILE A 114 8.86 -0.57 18.35
CA ILE A 114 8.20 -1.86 18.52
C ILE A 114 7.28 -2.15 17.33
N PRO A 115 6.99 -3.42 17.04
CA PRO A 115 5.94 -3.78 16.10
C PRO A 115 4.60 -3.15 16.52
N VAL A 116 3.81 -2.73 15.53
CA VAL A 116 2.42 -2.31 15.80
C VAL A 116 1.58 -3.53 16.21
N GLN A 117 1.68 -4.60 15.42
CA GLN A 117 1.13 -5.91 15.73
C GLN A 117 2.26 -6.85 16.19
N PRO A 118 2.16 -7.52 17.36
CA PRO A 118 3.25 -8.34 17.91
C PRO A 118 3.79 -9.42 16.98
N ASP A 119 2.93 -10.06 16.19
CA ASP A 119 3.30 -11.09 15.20
C ASP A 119 3.39 -10.55 13.77
N GLY A 120 3.29 -9.23 13.58
CA GLY A 120 3.44 -8.55 12.28
C GLY A 120 4.74 -8.90 11.55
N PRO A 121 5.92 -8.97 12.23
CA PRO A 121 7.15 -9.42 11.58
C PRO A 121 7.06 -10.84 11.01
N ALA A 122 6.34 -11.75 11.68
CA ALA A 122 6.13 -13.11 11.18
C ALA A 122 5.17 -13.12 9.97
N VAL A 123 4.16 -12.25 9.95
CA VAL A 123 3.28 -12.07 8.78
C VAL A 123 4.07 -11.60 7.56
N VAL A 124 4.91 -10.56 7.72
CA VAL A 124 5.78 -10.06 6.65
C VAL A 124 6.70 -11.18 6.14
N ARG A 125 7.37 -11.89 7.05
CA ARG A 125 8.25 -13.02 6.69
C ARG A 125 7.49 -14.13 5.97
N GLY A 126 6.27 -14.46 6.40
CA GLY A 126 5.43 -15.46 5.74
C GLY A 126 5.03 -15.10 4.31
N PHE A 127 4.94 -13.81 3.96
CA PHE A 127 4.83 -13.40 2.55
C PHE A 127 6.14 -13.65 1.80
N GLN A 128 7.27 -13.22 2.37
CA GLN A 128 8.59 -13.34 1.75
C GLN A 128 8.99 -14.81 1.50
N GLU A 129 8.77 -15.70 2.47
CA GLU A 129 9.06 -17.14 2.39
C GLU A 129 8.23 -17.85 1.31
N ARG A 130 7.05 -17.32 0.97
CA ARG A 130 6.22 -17.79 -0.15
C ARG A 130 6.64 -17.22 -1.51
N GLY A 131 7.74 -16.47 -1.57
CA GLY A 131 8.23 -15.82 -2.79
C GLY A 131 7.39 -14.61 -3.22
N ILE A 132 6.50 -14.11 -2.36
CA ILE A 132 5.73 -12.90 -2.63
C ILE A 132 6.64 -11.69 -2.50
N LYS A 133 6.51 -10.75 -3.45
CA LYS A 133 7.26 -9.50 -3.40
C LYS A 133 6.64 -8.58 -2.36
N VAL A 134 7.49 -8.06 -1.48
CA VAL A 134 7.11 -7.14 -0.40
C VAL A 134 7.87 -5.83 -0.57
N LEU A 135 7.15 -4.72 -0.47
CA LEU A 135 7.69 -3.37 -0.60
C LEU A 135 7.24 -2.50 0.59
N GLY A 136 8.19 -1.91 1.29
CA GLY A 136 7.91 -0.78 2.19
C GLY A 136 7.63 0.48 1.36
N LEU A 137 6.55 1.20 1.64
CA LEU A 137 6.12 2.39 0.92
C LEU A 137 5.83 3.51 1.93
N THR A 138 6.82 4.37 2.17
CA THR A 138 6.82 5.28 3.33
C THR A 138 6.97 6.75 2.94
N ALA A 139 6.33 7.63 3.71
CA ALA A 139 6.53 9.08 3.62
C ALA A 139 7.88 9.54 4.23
N ARG A 140 8.58 8.66 4.95
CA ARG A 140 9.93 8.94 5.47
C ARG A 140 10.86 9.38 4.32
N PRO A 141 11.74 10.37 4.55
CA PRO A 141 12.68 10.83 3.53
C PRO A 141 13.82 9.83 3.35
N SER A 142 14.38 9.75 2.15
CA SER A 142 15.49 8.82 1.86
C SER A 142 16.77 9.11 2.65
N MET A 143 16.95 10.33 3.15
CA MET A 143 18.11 10.72 3.96
C MET A 143 18.24 9.94 5.28
N ILE A 144 17.16 9.30 5.75
CA ILE A 144 17.15 8.49 6.98
C ILE A 144 17.08 6.98 6.72
N ALA A 145 17.36 6.53 5.50
CA ALA A 145 17.20 5.13 5.12
C ALA A 145 18.01 4.19 6.04
N SER A 146 19.28 4.49 6.28
CA SER A 146 20.15 3.73 7.18
C SER A 146 19.58 3.59 8.60
N LEU A 147 18.89 4.61 9.11
CA LEU A 147 18.24 4.56 10.42
C LEU A 147 16.97 3.72 10.37
N THR A 148 16.17 3.88 9.32
CA THR A 148 14.95 3.10 9.08
C THR A 148 15.26 1.60 9.03
N TYR A 149 16.33 1.19 8.35
CA TYR A 149 16.75 -0.22 8.33
C TYR A 149 17.11 -0.74 9.71
N LYS A 150 17.84 0.03 10.51
CA LYS A 150 18.18 -0.35 11.89
C LYS A 150 16.92 -0.49 12.76
N GLN A 151 15.97 0.42 12.61
CA GLN A 151 14.71 0.39 13.35
C GLN A 151 13.87 -0.84 12.96
N LEU A 152 13.69 -1.13 11.68
CA LEU A 152 12.99 -2.33 11.22
C LEU A 152 13.71 -3.62 11.67
N ALA A 153 15.03 -3.67 11.54
CA ALA A 153 15.81 -4.81 12.00
C ALA A 153 15.68 -5.04 13.52
N SER A 154 15.59 -3.96 14.32
CA SER A 154 15.41 -4.06 15.77
C SER A 154 14.09 -4.71 16.19
N ILE A 155 13.10 -4.74 15.29
CA ILE A 155 11.80 -5.39 15.50
C ILE A 155 11.65 -6.68 14.68
N GLY A 156 12.73 -7.17 14.07
CA GLY A 156 12.74 -8.44 13.32
C GLY A 156 12.24 -8.36 11.88
N ILE A 157 12.12 -7.16 11.31
CA ILE A 157 11.71 -6.96 9.90
C ILE A 157 12.93 -6.66 9.02
N ASP A 158 13.11 -7.43 7.96
CA ASP A 158 14.09 -7.17 6.90
C ASP A 158 13.39 -7.27 5.54
N LEU A 159 13.17 -6.11 4.89
CA LEU A 159 12.41 -6.04 3.64
C LEU A 159 13.21 -6.47 2.40
N ARG A 160 14.53 -6.70 2.54
CA ARG A 160 15.38 -7.21 1.43
C ARG A 160 15.00 -8.62 1.00
N TRP A 161 14.52 -9.46 1.92
CA TRP A 161 14.27 -10.88 1.64
C TRP A 161 13.15 -11.12 0.62
N GLY A 162 12.21 -10.19 0.49
CA GLY A 162 11.14 -10.23 -0.51
C GLY A 162 11.18 -9.06 -1.48
N GLU A 163 12.31 -8.37 -1.63
CA GLU A 163 12.31 -7.11 -2.35
C GLU A 163 11.98 -7.28 -3.84
N PRO A 164 11.27 -6.30 -4.44
CA PRO A 164 10.96 -6.31 -5.87
C PRO A 164 12.19 -6.14 -6.76
N ARG A 165 13.30 -5.59 -6.25
CA ARG A 165 14.51 -5.27 -7.00
C ARG A 165 15.74 -5.15 -6.08
N SER A 166 16.90 -5.63 -6.52
CA SER A 166 18.15 -5.53 -5.74
C SER A 166 18.83 -4.17 -5.84
N GLU A 167 18.78 -3.52 -7.00
CA GLU A 167 19.50 -2.27 -7.24
C GLU A 167 18.70 -1.04 -6.77
N PRO A 168 19.35 -0.07 -6.12
CA PRO A 168 18.72 1.21 -5.82
C PRO A 168 18.20 1.91 -7.07
N LEU A 169 17.15 2.72 -6.89
CA LEU A 169 16.54 3.50 -7.96
C LEU A 169 16.10 4.86 -7.44
N ASN A 170 16.51 5.94 -8.10
CA ASN A 170 15.98 7.28 -7.84
C ASN A 170 14.83 7.57 -8.81
N LEU A 171 13.76 8.17 -8.30
CA LEU A 171 12.60 8.61 -9.07
C LEU A 171 12.47 10.12 -8.96
N THR A 172 12.45 10.80 -10.10
CA THR A 172 12.20 12.24 -10.18
C THR A 172 10.70 12.49 -10.19
N LEU A 173 10.17 12.91 -9.03
CA LEU A 173 8.77 13.34 -8.85
C LEU A 173 8.76 14.84 -8.53
N LYS A 174 7.86 15.30 -7.64
CA LYS A 174 7.89 16.68 -7.14
C LYS A 174 9.14 16.95 -6.31
N ASP A 175 9.53 15.98 -5.47
CA ASP A 175 10.84 15.87 -4.85
C ASP A 175 11.43 14.48 -5.18
N THR A 176 12.73 14.26 -4.93
CA THR A 176 13.38 12.97 -5.23
C THR A 176 12.85 11.88 -4.29
N ALA A 177 12.21 10.85 -4.86
CA ALA A 177 11.93 9.60 -4.17
C ALA A 177 13.04 8.59 -4.46
N ARG A 178 13.30 7.67 -3.53
CA ARG A 178 14.37 6.67 -3.67
C ARG A 178 13.90 5.30 -3.21
N TYR A 179 14.13 4.32 -4.05
CA TYR A 179 14.01 2.91 -3.71
C TYR A 179 15.38 2.34 -3.33
N GLU A 180 15.43 1.59 -2.23
CA GLU A 180 16.55 0.72 -1.87
C GLU A 180 16.18 -0.28 -0.75
N ASN A 181 16.74 -1.49 -0.83
CA ASN A 181 16.62 -2.56 0.17
C ASN A 181 15.16 -2.87 0.54
N GLY A 182 14.31 -3.07 -0.48
CA GLY A 182 12.88 -3.34 -0.28
C GLY A 182 12.04 -2.16 0.20
N ILE A 183 12.55 -0.91 0.24
CA ILE A 183 11.79 0.27 0.67
C ILE A 183 11.82 1.36 -0.39
N LEU A 184 10.64 1.87 -0.77
CA LEU A 184 10.46 3.09 -1.53
C LEU A 184 10.18 4.26 -0.57
N PHE A 185 11.21 5.09 -0.37
CA PHE A 185 11.17 6.34 0.39
C PHE A 185 10.59 7.44 -0.49
N VAL A 186 9.33 7.79 -0.22
CA VAL A 186 8.54 8.73 -1.03
C VAL A 186 8.81 10.17 -0.61
N GLY A 187 9.00 10.42 0.68
CA GLY A 187 9.11 11.78 1.23
C GLY A 187 7.74 12.48 1.33
N GLU A 188 7.62 13.40 2.29
CA GLU A 188 6.37 14.12 2.63
C GLU A 188 5.74 14.93 1.48
N GLN A 189 6.53 15.28 0.46
CA GLN A 189 6.07 16.14 -0.63
C GLN A 189 5.51 15.36 -1.83
N ASN A 190 5.72 14.05 -1.87
CA ASN A 190 5.31 13.19 -2.98
C ASN A 190 4.06 12.37 -2.63
N SER A 191 3.35 11.95 -3.66
CA SER A 191 2.26 10.99 -3.59
C SER A 191 2.81 9.56 -3.52
N LYS A 192 2.28 8.72 -2.62
CA LYS A 192 2.66 7.30 -2.58
C LYS A 192 2.21 6.57 -3.85
N GLY A 193 1.03 6.94 -4.35
CA GLY A 193 0.48 6.39 -5.59
C GLY A 193 1.34 6.70 -6.80
N GLU A 194 1.72 7.98 -7.00
CA GLU A 194 2.59 8.37 -8.12
C GLU A 194 4.00 7.78 -7.98
N ALA A 195 4.53 7.69 -6.76
CA ALA A 195 5.82 7.06 -6.52
C ALA A 195 5.81 5.56 -6.86
N LEU A 196 4.79 4.81 -6.41
CA LEU A 196 4.65 3.40 -6.74
C LEU A 196 4.46 3.20 -8.25
N LYS A 197 3.63 4.03 -8.90
CA LYS A 197 3.42 3.99 -10.36
C LYS A 197 4.72 4.27 -11.11
N GLY A 198 5.48 5.29 -10.70
CA GLY A 198 6.80 5.61 -11.25
C GLY A 198 7.80 4.48 -11.06
N PHE A 199 7.81 3.83 -9.89
CA PHE A 199 8.63 2.67 -9.60
C PHE A 199 8.31 1.49 -10.54
N LEU A 200 7.03 1.15 -10.70
CA LEU A 200 6.60 0.07 -11.60
C LEU A 200 6.96 0.37 -13.06
N ALA A 201 6.77 1.62 -13.50
CA ALA A 201 7.13 2.04 -14.86
C ALA A 201 8.65 1.97 -15.11
N ALA A 202 9.46 2.48 -14.19
CA ALA A 202 10.91 2.50 -14.32
C ALA A 202 11.56 1.10 -14.23
N THR A 203 10.93 0.18 -13.51
CA THR A 203 11.40 -1.21 -13.39
C THR A 203 10.82 -2.15 -14.44
N GLY A 204 9.76 -1.74 -15.14
CA GLY A 204 8.99 -2.62 -16.02
C GLY A 204 8.20 -3.71 -15.27
N MET A 205 8.12 -3.64 -13.94
CA MET A 205 7.42 -4.62 -13.12
C MET A 205 5.91 -4.55 -13.36
N LYS A 206 5.29 -5.71 -13.56
CA LYS A 206 3.84 -5.86 -13.78
C LYS A 206 3.27 -6.88 -12.79
N PRO A 207 2.98 -6.47 -11.55
CA PRO A 207 2.40 -7.39 -10.58
C PRO A 207 0.99 -7.81 -11.05
N ALA A 208 0.59 -9.03 -10.70
CA ALA A 208 -0.75 -9.53 -11.01
C ALA A 208 -1.84 -8.82 -10.18
N LYS A 209 -1.45 -8.29 -9.01
CA LYS A 209 -2.28 -7.51 -8.09
C LYS A 209 -1.37 -6.69 -7.18
N ILE A 210 -1.83 -5.52 -6.76
CA ILE A 210 -1.25 -4.77 -5.65
C ILE A 210 -2.15 -4.94 -4.43
N VAL A 211 -1.57 -5.37 -3.31
CA VAL A 211 -2.24 -5.35 -2.00
C VAL A 211 -1.50 -4.32 -1.15
N PHE A 212 -2.19 -3.31 -0.64
CA PHE A 212 -1.58 -2.24 0.14
C PHE A 212 -2.20 -2.13 1.53
N ALA A 213 -1.38 -1.92 2.56
CA ALA A 213 -1.84 -1.60 3.91
C ALA A 213 -1.16 -0.34 4.45
N ASP A 214 -1.95 0.56 5.03
CA ASP A 214 -1.53 1.85 5.59
C ASP A 214 -2.52 2.28 6.68
N ASP A 215 -2.04 2.90 7.75
CA ASP A 215 -2.90 3.36 8.85
C ASP A 215 -3.77 4.58 8.45
N LYS A 216 -3.27 5.41 7.53
CA LYS A 216 -3.92 6.63 7.07
C LYS A 216 -4.75 6.33 5.82
N LYS A 217 -6.08 6.33 5.98
CA LYS A 217 -7.05 6.09 4.90
C LYS A 217 -6.79 6.90 3.63
N LYS A 218 -6.33 8.15 3.77
CA LYS A 218 -5.99 9.02 2.63
C LYS A 218 -4.98 8.39 1.66
N HIS A 219 -4.02 7.59 2.15
CA HIS A 219 -3.02 6.92 1.31
C HIS A 219 -3.61 5.69 0.62
N VAL A 220 -4.48 4.95 1.32
CA VAL A 220 -5.21 3.81 0.74
C VAL A 220 -6.13 4.27 -0.39
N ASP A 221 -6.89 5.35 -0.16
CA ASP A 221 -7.78 5.97 -1.15
C ASP A 221 -7.00 6.62 -2.31
N GLU A 222 -5.81 7.13 -2.04
CA GLU A 222 -4.92 7.65 -3.07
C GLU A 222 -4.47 6.55 -4.03
N LEU A 223 -3.99 5.42 -3.52
CA LEU A 223 -3.57 4.31 -4.38
C LEU A 223 -4.76 3.69 -5.12
N GLU A 224 -5.93 3.62 -4.49
CA GLU A 224 -7.18 3.25 -5.18
C GLU A 224 -7.45 4.15 -6.38
N ARG A 225 -7.33 5.48 -6.23
CA ARG A 225 -7.54 6.39 -7.37
C ARG A 225 -6.49 6.21 -8.48
N VAL A 226 -5.25 5.89 -8.12
CA VAL A 226 -4.15 5.71 -9.09
C VAL A 226 -4.25 4.38 -9.85
N PHE A 227 -4.66 3.30 -9.18
CA PHE A 227 -4.64 1.94 -9.73
C PHE A 227 -6.02 1.35 -10.02
N GLY A 228 -7.09 1.86 -9.40
CA GLY A 228 -8.43 1.25 -9.45
C GLY A 228 -9.15 1.30 -10.80
N SER A 229 -8.71 2.17 -11.71
CA SER A 229 -9.14 2.17 -13.11
C SER A 229 -8.08 1.59 -14.07
N GLY A 230 -6.95 1.15 -13.53
CA GLY A 230 -5.81 0.63 -14.27
C GLY A 230 -5.90 -0.87 -14.53
N PRO A 231 -4.97 -1.41 -15.34
CA PRO A 231 -4.94 -2.84 -15.68
C PRO A 231 -4.39 -3.73 -14.55
N ILE A 232 -3.88 -3.14 -13.45
CA ILE A 232 -3.35 -3.86 -12.30
C ILE A 232 -4.42 -3.82 -11.20
N PRO A 233 -5.05 -4.96 -10.85
CA PRO A 233 -5.98 -5.04 -9.74
C PRO A 233 -5.36 -4.51 -8.44
N TYR A 234 -6.16 -3.77 -7.67
CA TYR A 234 -5.74 -3.17 -6.41
C TYR A 234 -6.70 -3.54 -5.28
N VAL A 235 -6.15 -3.91 -4.13
CA VAL A 235 -6.91 -4.02 -2.88
C VAL A 235 -6.17 -3.24 -1.80
N GLY A 236 -6.85 -2.27 -1.21
CA GLY A 236 -6.33 -1.42 -0.15
C GLY A 236 -6.89 -1.82 1.20
N PHE A 237 -6.06 -1.77 2.23
CA PHE A 237 -6.44 -1.99 3.61
C PHE A 237 -6.08 -0.76 4.44
N ARG A 238 -7.09 -0.09 5.01
CA ARG A 238 -6.81 0.84 6.09
C ARG A 238 -6.56 0.03 7.36
N TYR A 239 -5.33 0.12 7.85
CA TYR A 239 -4.85 -0.69 8.96
C TYR A 239 -4.99 0.05 10.30
N GLY A 240 -5.92 -0.40 11.13
CA GLY A 240 -6.23 0.20 12.43
C GLY A 240 -5.45 -0.32 13.63
N GLY A 241 -4.39 -1.10 13.41
CA GLY A 241 -3.64 -1.72 14.52
C GLY A 241 -3.06 -0.73 15.52
N ALA A 242 -2.79 0.51 15.08
CA ALA A 242 -2.28 1.58 15.93
C ALA A 242 -3.36 2.57 16.41
N ASP A 243 -4.64 2.45 16.04
CA ASP A 243 -5.65 3.48 16.31
C ASP A 243 -5.77 3.85 17.79
N GLU A 244 -5.80 2.86 18.68
CA GLU A 244 -5.87 3.08 20.13
C GLU A 244 -4.59 3.68 20.69
N TRP A 245 -3.44 3.47 20.03
CA TRP A 245 -2.20 4.17 20.36
C TRP A 245 -2.28 5.64 19.93
N VAL A 246 -2.70 5.89 18.68
CA VAL A 246 -2.86 7.25 18.14
C VAL A 246 -3.83 8.08 18.98
N LYS A 247 -5.00 7.52 19.36
CA LYS A 247 -6.00 8.20 20.19
C LYS A 247 -5.51 8.58 21.59
N ARG A 248 -4.56 7.81 22.14
CA ARG A 248 -4.01 8.04 23.49
C ARG A 248 -2.94 9.12 23.54
N TYR A 249 -2.50 9.62 22.39
CA TYR A 249 -1.48 10.64 22.31
C TYR A 249 -1.83 11.86 23.18
N ASP A 250 -0.89 12.27 24.04
CA ASP A 250 -1.07 13.37 25.00
C ASP A 250 0.16 14.28 24.97
N ARG A 251 -0.05 15.53 24.54
CA ARG A 251 1.00 16.57 24.50
C ARG A 251 1.66 16.80 25.85
N GLY A 252 0.91 16.72 26.95
CA GLY A 252 1.46 16.89 28.29
C GLY A 252 2.47 15.80 28.66
N ILE A 253 2.26 14.56 28.22
CA ILE A 253 3.23 13.47 28.40
C ILE A 253 4.50 13.77 27.59
N VAL A 254 4.35 14.21 26.34
CA VAL A 254 5.48 14.63 25.48
C VAL A 254 6.29 15.74 26.15
N GLU A 255 5.64 16.78 26.70
CA GLU A 255 6.34 17.89 27.36
C GLU A 255 7.13 17.44 28.60
N ILE A 256 6.63 16.45 29.33
CA ILE A 256 7.42 15.82 30.40
C ILE A 256 8.60 15.05 29.80
N GLN A 257 8.38 14.21 28.80
CA GLN A 257 9.43 13.40 28.16
C GLN A 257 10.56 14.25 27.57
N LYS A 258 10.24 15.41 26.98
CA LYS A 258 11.21 16.39 26.46
C LYS A 258 12.18 16.90 27.52
N LYS A 259 11.85 16.83 28.82
CA LYS A 259 12.78 17.23 29.91
C LYS A 259 13.85 16.18 30.20
N TYR A 260 13.71 14.96 29.65
CA TYR A 260 14.58 13.82 29.92
C TYR A 260 15.25 13.31 28.63
N LEU A 261 15.77 14.23 27.81
CA LEU A 261 16.51 13.90 26.59
C LEU A 261 17.77 13.07 26.95
N GLY A 262 17.87 11.86 26.40
CA GLY A 262 18.93 10.88 26.70
C GLY A 262 18.41 9.57 27.33
N ARG A 263 17.26 9.62 28.03
CA ARG A 263 16.49 8.46 28.44
C ARG A 263 15.01 8.84 28.48
N ILE A 264 14.36 8.77 27.32
CA ILE A 264 12.93 9.08 27.17
C ILE A 264 12.14 8.23 28.18
N LEU A 265 11.39 8.88 29.06
CA LEU A 265 10.61 8.20 30.08
C LEU A 265 9.49 7.36 29.44
N PRO A 266 9.15 6.19 30.00
CA PRO A 266 7.91 5.50 29.66
C PRO A 266 6.68 6.41 29.83
N ASP A 267 5.69 6.26 28.96
CA ASP A 267 4.51 7.15 28.94
C ASP A 267 3.75 7.14 30.28
N ASP A 268 3.64 5.98 30.94
CA ASP A 268 2.96 5.85 32.24
C ASP A 268 3.72 6.51 33.39
N VAL A 269 5.06 6.57 33.30
CA VAL A 269 5.90 7.30 34.26
C VAL A 269 5.76 8.79 34.03
N ALA A 270 5.85 9.24 32.77
CA ALA A 270 5.68 10.64 32.41
C ALA A 270 4.28 11.17 32.78
N ALA A 271 3.23 10.36 32.61
CA ALA A 271 1.86 10.69 33.00
C ALA A 271 1.69 11.00 34.50
N ARG A 272 2.48 10.35 35.37
CA ARG A 272 2.46 10.61 36.84
C ARG A 272 3.18 11.90 37.23
N LEU A 273 3.96 12.49 36.32
CA LEU A 273 4.74 13.71 36.55
C LEU A 273 4.11 14.95 35.88
N LYS A 274 3.02 14.75 35.14
CA LYS A 274 2.22 15.81 34.50
C LYS A 274 1.34 16.51 35.54
#